data_AF-A0ABD3PZF2-F1
#
_entry.id   AF-A0ABD3PZF2-F1
#
_cell.length_a   1.000
_cell.length_b   1.000
_cell.length_c   1.000
_cell.angle_alpha   90.00
_cell.angle_beta   90.00
_cell.angle_gamma   90.00
#
_symmetry.space_group_name_H-M   'P 1'
#
loop_
_entity.id
_entity.type
_entity.pdbx_description
1 polymer ?
#
loop_
_entity_poly.entity_id
_entity_poly.type
_entity_poly.pdbx_seq_one_letter_code
_entity_poly.pdbx_strand_id
1 'polypeptide(L)'
;MGDESLSMTTAATKKKKKNVFKSIAKGMSFKKKKKHPDDASVLGVSVATNSVPGPPPPPLLAVVNGERSNNDKLTAPSKNDNRPIQIILLLMDPASRRFELLQLEFDSAKALVSDILLQIEPSATEKTLREMVYVGVCDRGGMEMISSMKLSQFCNAERGNELVLAIPTGMSGKETAALATPILEDEKVVEMLRPCGVQLTSKPKTGMRNVNKLSKIDEEEKSSPTSTSNRRSLTKEARATNPKSSNLPTAALGMLVLAILVFAVKRHRAITRPIQSGQCLLPGQWKGQCGIWELFPGKFFCGSSSLSKLSVEKDSTVRYFSNVRDNSDEIEEIWSAGGSGRAECIAGGDSKQCVDNLNCNGALFTKEGEKWFVEVNGGRTLLINDVVQKFT
;
A
#
# COMPACT_ATOMS: atom_id res chain seq x y z
N MET A 1 -19.17 -39.83 46.15
CA MET A 1 -19.30 -41.15 45.49
C MET A 1 -19.58 -40.89 44.03
N GLY A 2 -18.63 -41.24 43.15
CA GLY A 2 -18.76 -41.10 41.69
C GLY A 2 -17.57 -40.37 41.06
N ASP A 3 -16.38 -40.95 41.18
CA ASP A 3 -15.21 -40.60 40.38
C ASP A 3 -15.33 -41.27 39.01
N GLU A 4 -15.27 -40.50 37.92
CA GLU A 4 -14.98 -41.05 36.59
C GLU A 4 -13.87 -40.25 35.92
N SER A 5 -12.66 -40.79 36.03
CA SER A 5 -11.49 -40.41 35.25
C SER A 5 -11.50 -41.13 33.91
N LEU A 6 -11.53 -40.39 32.80
CA LEU A 6 -11.24 -40.94 31.47
C LEU A 6 -9.97 -40.30 30.91
N SER A 7 -8.90 -41.07 31.00
CA SER A 7 -7.61 -40.88 30.34
C SER A 7 -7.69 -41.46 28.93
N MET A 8 -7.54 -40.62 27.90
CA MET A 8 -7.31 -41.09 26.53
C MET A 8 -5.87 -40.81 26.11
N THR A 9 -5.14 -41.89 25.91
CA THR A 9 -3.86 -41.96 25.19
C THR A 9 -4.15 -42.14 23.71
N THR A 10 -3.55 -41.32 22.84
CA THR A 10 -3.48 -41.61 21.40
C THR A 10 -2.06 -41.48 20.90
N ALA A 11 -1.55 -42.61 20.39
CA ALA A 11 -0.24 -42.74 19.78
C ALA A 11 -0.28 -42.48 18.26
N ALA A 12 0.84 -41.95 17.77
CA ALA A 12 1.44 -42.10 16.44
C ALA A 12 0.67 -41.63 15.18
N THR A 13 1.35 -40.82 14.36
CA THR A 13 1.92 -41.28 13.06
C THR A 13 2.77 -40.18 12.42
N LYS A 14 4.06 -40.47 12.19
CA LYS A 14 4.99 -39.64 11.40
C LYS A 14 4.65 -39.79 9.91
N LYS A 15 4.12 -38.74 9.27
CA LYS A 15 3.98 -38.68 7.81
C LYS A 15 5.21 -38.04 7.16
N LYS A 16 5.90 -38.87 6.37
CA LYS A 16 7.04 -38.56 5.50
C LYS A 16 6.51 -37.94 4.20
N LYS A 17 6.73 -36.65 3.95
CA LYS A 17 6.36 -35.99 2.68
C LYS A 17 7.63 -35.71 1.87
N LYS A 18 7.94 -36.62 0.94
CA LYS A 18 8.78 -36.33 -0.23
C LYS A 18 7.88 -35.65 -1.25
N ASN A 19 8.27 -34.50 -1.79
CA ASN A 19 7.82 -34.10 -3.12
C ASN A 19 8.96 -33.42 -3.86
N VAL A 20 9.29 -34.07 -4.97
CA VAL A 20 10.26 -33.71 -5.99
C VAL A 20 9.52 -32.80 -6.97
N PHE A 21 9.97 -31.56 -7.14
CA PHE A 21 9.60 -30.76 -8.30
C PHE A 21 10.83 -30.59 -9.18
N LYS A 22 10.84 -31.34 -10.29
CA LYS A 22 11.70 -31.11 -11.45
C LYS A 22 11.04 -30.02 -12.29
N SER A 23 11.62 -28.82 -12.36
CA SER A 23 11.19 -27.81 -13.33
C SER A 23 11.86 -28.09 -14.67
N ILE A 24 11.06 -28.50 -15.65
CA ILE A 24 11.45 -28.61 -17.05
C ILE A 24 11.51 -27.20 -17.64
N ALA A 25 12.71 -26.71 -17.93
CA ALA A 25 12.92 -25.57 -18.79
C ALA A 25 12.66 -26.01 -20.24
N LYS A 26 11.57 -25.54 -20.86
CA LYS A 26 11.31 -25.71 -22.28
C LYS A 26 11.32 -24.33 -22.94
N GLY A 27 12.37 -24.11 -23.73
CA GLY A 27 12.64 -22.84 -24.40
C GLY A 27 11.56 -22.46 -25.40
N MET A 28 11.18 -21.19 -25.38
CA MET A 28 10.42 -20.56 -26.45
C MET A 28 11.40 -19.86 -27.40
N SER A 29 11.53 -20.45 -28.58
CA SER A 29 12.22 -19.88 -29.74
C SER A 29 11.32 -18.82 -30.38
N PHE A 30 11.76 -17.56 -30.37
CA PHE A 30 11.09 -16.49 -31.09
C PHE A 30 11.44 -16.58 -32.59
N LYS A 31 10.48 -17.05 -33.40
CA LYS A 31 10.54 -16.93 -34.85
C LYS A 31 10.30 -15.46 -35.24
N LYS A 32 11.36 -14.84 -35.73
CA LYS A 32 11.43 -13.56 -36.42
C LYS A 32 10.47 -13.57 -37.64
N LYS A 33 9.34 -12.86 -37.57
CA LYS A 33 8.44 -12.66 -38.71
C LYS A 33 8.80 -11.35 -39.43
N LYS A 34 8.96 -11.48 -40.75
CA LYS A 34 9.37 -10.46 -41.72
C LYS A 34 8.42 -9.26 -41.74
N LYS A 35 9.00 -8.06 -41.82
CA LYS A 35 8.36 -6.79 -42.22
C LYS A 35 7.68 -6.93 -43.59
N HIS A 36 6.50 -6.37 -43.72
CA HIS A 36 5.95 -5.86 -44.98
C HIS A 36 5.70 -4.36 -44.79
N PRO A 37 6.15 -3.49 -45.70
CA PRO A 37 5.85 -2.06 -45.66
C PRO A 37 4.52 -1.78 -46.38
N ASP A 38 4.07 -0.54 -46.22
CA ASP A 38 3.03 0.15 -46.99
C ASP A 38 1.59 -0.05 -46.49
N ASP A 39 1.10 0.93 -45.73
CA ASP A 39 -0.07 1.67 -46.19
C ASP A 39 -0.17 3.03 -45.48
N ALA A 40 -0.02 4.07 -46.28
CA ALA A 40 -0.35 5.44 -45.93
C ALA A 40 -1.86 5.61 -46.06
N SER A 41 -2.54 5.95 -44.97
CA SER A 41 -3.85 6.61 -45.07
C SER A 41 -4.00 7.64 -43.97
N VAL A 42 -3.86 8.88 -44.40
CA VAL A 42 -4.15 10.13 -43.71
C VAL A 42 -5.66 10.31 -43.71
N LEU A 43 -6.28 10.36 -42.53
CA LEU A 43 -7.60 10.99 -42.35
C LEU A 43 -7.52 11.91 -41.13
N GLY A 44 -7.29 13.20 -41.42
CA GLY A 44 -7.48 14.28 -40.46
C GLY A 44 -8.97 14.57 -40.32
N VAL A 45 -9.49 14.45 -39.10
CA VAL A 45 -10.82 14.94 -38.74
C VAL A 45 -10.61 16.23 -37.96
N SER A 46 -10.79 17.36 -38.64
CA SER A 46 -10.89 18.69 -38.04
C SER A 46 -12.31 18.87 -37.48
N VAL A 47 -12.44 18.85 -36.15
CA VAL A 47 -13.66 19.28 -35.47
C VAL A 47 -13.61 20.80 -35.32
N ALA A 48 -14.39 21.50 -36.13
CA ALA A 48 -14.64 22.93 -35.98
C ALA A 48 -15.57 23.15 -34.78
N THR A 49 -15.04 23.69 -33.69
CA THR A 49 -15.85 24.25 -32.61
C THR A 49 -16.23 25.69 -32.97
N ASN A 50 -17.49 25.87 -33.36
CA ASN A 50 -18.12 27.18 -33.48
C ASN A 50 -18.21 27.83 -32.10
N SER A 51 -17.36 28.83 -31.84
CA SER A 51 -17.45 29.72 -30.69
C SER A 51 -18.49 30.82 -30.97
N VAL A 52 -19.55 30.83 -30.15
CA VAL A 52 -20.54 31.91 -30.10
C VAL A 52 -19.93 33.11 -29.36
N PRO A 53 -20.08 34.36 -29.85
CA PRO A 53 -19.56 35.54 -29.16
C PRO A 53 -20.42 35.86 -27.92
N GLY A 54 -19.82 35.79 -26.74
CA GLY A 54 -20.43 36.29 -25.49
C GLY A 54 -20.29 37.81 -25.35
N PRO A 55 -21.25 38.49 -24.68
CA PRO A 55 -21.25 39.94 -24.51
C PRO A 55 -20.11 40.45 -23.59
N PRO A 56 -19.66 41.70 -23.77
CA PRO A 56 -18.55 42.26 -23.02
C PRO A 56 -18.90 42.51 -21.54
N PRO A 57 -17.94 42.32 -20.61
CA PRO A 57 -18.14 42.64 -19.20
C PRO A 57 -18.15 44.17 -18.96
N PRO A 58 -18.92 44.67 -17.97
CA PRO A 58 -18.97 46.08 -17.61
C PRO A 58 -17.68 46.55 -16.90
N PRO A 59 -17.33 47.85 -17.01
CA PRO A 59 -16.13 48.41 -16.42
C PRO A 59 -16.26 48.54 -14.90
N LEU A 60 -15.35 47.91 -14.15
CA LEU A 60 -15.22 48.11 -12.71
C LEU A 60 -14.41 49.38 -12.42
N LEU A 61 -15.03 50.29 -11.69
CA LEU A 61 -14.48 51.53 -11.18
C LEU A 61 -13.36 51.26 -10.17
N ALA A 62 -12.23 51.94 -10.40
CA ALA A 62 -11.11 51.98 -9.48
C ALA A 62 -11.49 52.70 -8.18
N VAL A 63 -11.41 51.98 -7.06
CA VAL A 63 -11.37 52.58 -5.72
C VAL A 63 -9.91 52.69 -5.30
N VAL A 64 -9.45 53.93 -5.35
CA VAL A 64 -8.19 54.44 -4.82
C VAL A 64 -8.40 54.73 -3.33
N ASN A 65 -7.57 54.14 -2.46
CA ASN A 65 -6.88 54.79 -1.32
C ASN A 65 -6.44 53.79 -0.25
N GLY A 66 -5.24 54.01 0.30
CA GLY A 66 -4.92 53.58 1.66
C GLY A 66 -3.50 53.06 1.87
N GLU A 67 -2.50 53.93 1.73
CA GLU A 67 -1.14 53.70 2.22
C GLU A 67 -1.13 53.36 3.72
N ARG A 68 -0.43 52.29 4.11
CA ARG A 68 0.35 52.28 5.35
C ARG A 68 1.51 51.30 5.28
N SER A 69 2.67 51.90 5.05
CA SER A 69 4.01 51.36 5.19
C SER A 69 4.21 50.68 6.55
N ASN A 70 4.71 49.45 6.53
CA ASN A 70 5.56 48.91 7.60
C ASN A 70 6.57 47.93 6.96
N ASN A 71 7.80 48.05 7.41
CA ASN A 71 9.01 47.48 6.83
C ASN A 71 9.05 45.94 6.90
N ASP A 72 8.56 45.26 5.86
CA ASP A 72 8.84 43.84 5.66
C ASP A 72 10.01 43.66 4.69
N LYS A 73 11.09 43.11 5.25
CA LYS A 73 12.31 42.70 4.58
C LYS A 73 11.96 41.74 3.44
N LEU A 74 11.91 42.29 2.22
CA LEU A 74 11.69 41.60 0.94
C LEU A 74 12.65 40.41 0.83
N THR A 75 12.20 39.25 1.29
CA THR A 75 12.84 37.99 1.01
C THR A 75 12.37 37.64 -0.40
N ALA A 76 13.27 37.74 -1.37
CA ALA A 76 12.95 37.50 -2.77
C ALA A 76 12.13 36.20 -2.89
N PRO A 77 10.99 36.20 -3.61
CA PRO A 77 10.18 35.01 -3.76
C PRO A 77 11.09 33.92 -4.29
N SER A 78 11.30 32.87 -3.49
CA SER A 78 12.04 31.69 -3.92
C SER A 78 11.42 31.27 -5.23
N LYS A 79 12.21 31.29 -6.32
CA LYS A 79 11.79 30.73 -7.62
C LYS A 79 11.28 29.34 -7.33
N ASN A 80 9.95 29.17 -7.33
CA ASN A 80 9.33 27.88 -7.24
C ASN A 80 9.66 27.19 -8.56
N ASP A 81 10.66 26.32 -8.51
CA ASP A 81 11.05 25.50 -9.65
C ASP A 81 9.90 24.51 -9.90
N ASN A 82 8.91 24.96 -10.69
CA ASN A 82 7.81 24.15 -11.22
C ASN A 82 8.33 23.18 -12.30
N ARG A 83 9.39 22.43 -11.98
CA ARG A 83 9.85 21.36 -12.85
C ARG A 83 8.87 20.19 -12.73
N PRO A 84 8.44 19.61 -13.86
CA PRO A 84 7.57 18.45 -13.83
C PRO A 84 8.31 17.25 -13.22
N ILE A 85 7.59 16.41 -12.47
CA ILE A 85 8.08 15.15 -11.93
C ILE A 85 7.84 14.09 -12.98
N GLN A 86 8.90 13.42 -13.42
CA GLN A 86 8.80 12.23 -14.26
C GLN A 86 8.89 10.97 -13.40
N ILE A 87 7.93 10.08 -13.60
CA ILE A 87 7.80 8.81 -12.88
C ILE A 87 7.80 7.68 -13.89
N ILE A 88 8.58 6.64 -13.62
CA ILE A 88 8.46 5.37 -14.33
C ILE A 88 7.59 4.43 -13.47
N LEU A 89 6.42 4.05 -13.98
CA LEU A 89 5.49 3.15 -13.32
C LEU A 89 5.61 1.74 -13.89
N LEU A 90 5.89 0.76 -13.04
CA LEU A 90 5.87 -0.66 -13.40
C LEU A 90 4.50 -1.27 -13.07
N LEU A 91 3.80 -1.74 -14.10
CA LEU A 91 2.57 -2.52 -14.01
C LEU A 91 2.90 -4.01 -14.16
N MET A 92 2.26 -4.86 -13.38
CA MET A 92 2.46 -6.32 -13.43
C MET A 92 1.15 -7.07 -13.25
N ASP A 93 0.99 -8.18 -13.96
CA ASP A 93 -0.04 -9.17 -13.71
C ASP A 93 0.61 -10.41 -13.05
N PRO A 94 0.33 -10.68 -11.76
CA PRO A 94 0.95 -11.78 -11.04
C PRO A 94 0.57 -13.16 -11.61
N ALA A 95 -0.59 -13.30 -12.26
CA ALA A 95 -1.04 -14.58 -12.81
C ALA A 95 -0.34 -14.91 -14.13
N SER A 96 -0.29 -13.95 -15.06
CA SER A 96 0.33 -14.17 -16.38
C SER A 96 1.83 -13.87 -16.44
N ARG A 97 2.38 -13.22 -15.39
CA ARG A 97 3.75 -12.68 -15.35
C ARG A 97 4.06 -11.69 -16.47
N ARG A 98 3.03 -11.05 -17.03
CA ARG A 98 3.19 -9.92 -17.96
C ARG A 98 3.48 -8.66 -17.16
N PHE A 99 4.26 -7.77 -17.74
CA PHE A 99 4.55 -6.47 -17.16
C PHE A 99 4.67 -5.40 -18.25
N GLU A 100 4.45 -4.15 -17.87
CA GLU A 100 4.56 -2.98 -18.72
C GLU A 100 5.17 -1.83 -17.92
N LEU A 101 6.00 -1.01 -18.56
CA LEU A 101 6.60 0.19 -17.97
C LEU A 101 5.99 1.42 -18.64
N LEU A 102 5.39 2.29 -17.83
CA LEU A 102 4.81 3.55 -18.28
C LEU A 102 5.71 4.71 -17.82
N GLN A 103 5.96 5.66 -18.71
CA GLN A 103 6.59 6.92 -18.35
C GLN A 103 5.50 7.98 -18.21
N LEU A 104 5.33 8.50 -17.00
CA LEU A 104 4.31 9.47 -16.64
C LEU A 104 4.98 10.79 -16.22
N GLU A 105 4.30 11.91 -16.48
CA GLU A 105 4.79 13.25 -16.14
C GLU A 105 3.71 14.03 -15.38
N PHE A 106 4.11 14.65 -14.26
CA PHE A 106 3.20 15.28 -13.32
C PHE A 106 3.66 16.68 -12.89
N ASP A 107 2.73 17.58 -12.56
CA ASP A 107 3.02 18.87 -11.94
C ASP A 107 3.45 18.68 -10.48
N SER A 108 4.70 19.03 -10.15
CA SER A 108 5.30 18.84 -8.83
C SER A 108 4.55 19.55 -7.68
N ALA A 109 3.85 20.64 -7.98
CA ALA A 109 3.17 21.45 -6.97
C ALA A 109 1.82 20.83 -6.54
N LYS A 110 1.17 20.09 -7.45
CA LYS A 110 -0.22 19.66 -7.33
C LYS A 110 -0.41 18.16 -7.27
N ALA A 111 0.43 17.41 -7.98
CA ALA A 111 0.17 16.01 -8.21
C ALA A 111 0.28 15.16 -6.94
N LEU A 112 -0.71 14.30 -6.77
CA LEU A 112 -0.85 13.36 -5.67
C LEU A 112 -0.48 11.95 -6.11
N VAL A 113 -0.19 11.08 -5.16
CA VAL A 113 0.04 9.65 -5.43
C VAL A 113 -1.18 9.00 -6.09
N SER A 114 -2.40 9.39 -5.72
CA SER A 114 -3.63 8.91 -6.35
C SER A 114 -3.70 9.20 -7.85
N ASP A 115 -3.07 10.28 -8.32
CA ASP A 115 -3.11 10.68 -9.72
C ASP A 115 -2.35 9.67 -10.60
N ILE A 116 -1.36 8.96 -10.05
CA ILE A 116 -0.68 7.86 -10.74
C ILE A 116 -1.68 6.77 -11.13
N LEU A 117 -2.56 6.37 -10.21
CA LEU A 117 -3.52 5.29 -10.45
C LEU A 117 -4.55 5.68 -11.52
N LEU A 118 -5.00 6.92 -11.51
CA LEU A 118 -5.91 7.46 -12.53
C LEU A 118 -5.29 7.50 -13.92
N GLN A 119 -3.95 7.57 -14.01
CA GLN A 119 -3.24 7.55 -15.29
C GLN A 119 -3.06 6.14 -15.87
N ILE A 120 -3.28 5.07 -15.11
CA ILE A 120 -3.06 3.70 -15.59
C ILE A 120 -4.03 3.37 -16.72
N GLU A 121 -5.33 3.61 -16.50
CA GLU A 121 -6.37 3.27 -17.47
C GLU A 121 -6.16 3.94 -18.85
N PRO A 122 -5.90 5.26 -18.96
CA PRO A 122 -5.66 5.87 -20.26
C PRO A 122 -4.29 5.56 -20.87
N SER A 123 -3.28 5.17 -20.08
CA SER A 123 -1.89 5.06 -20.54
C SER A 123 -1.43 3.63 -20.84
N ALA A 124 -2.02 2.62 -20.19
CA ALA A 124 -1.61 1.23 -20.37
C ALA A 124 -1.99 0.70 -21.75
N THR A 125 -1.01 0.14 -22.46
CA THR A 125 -1.22 -0.44 -23.80
C THR A 125 -1.74 -1.87 -23.72
N GLU A 126 -1.35 -2.64 -22.70
CA GLU A 126 -1.81 -4.00 -22.51
C GLU A 126 -3.20 -4.02 -21.87
N LYS A 127 -4.19 -4.58 -22.59
CA LYS A 127 -5.59 -4.62 -22.16
C LYS A 127 -5.77 -5.21 -20.75
N THR A 128 -5.08 -6.31 -20.44
CA THR A 128 -5.21 -6.98 -19.14
C THR A 128 -4.64 -6.17 -17.99
N LEU A 129 -3.59 -5.37 -18.23
CA LEU A 129 -3.02 -4.47 -17.22
C LEU A 129 -3.91 -3.23 -17.05
N ARG A 130 -4.45 -2.70 -18.16
CA ARG A 130 -5.38 -1.58 -18.14
C ARG A 130 -6.66 -1.85 -17.35
N GLU A 131 -7.23 -3.05 -17.51
CA GLU A 131 -8.49 -3.46 -16.86
C GLU A 131 -8.27 -3.99 -15.43
N MET A 132 -7.01 -4.12 -14.98
CA MET A 132 -6.69 -4.61 -13.65
C MET A 132 -6.96 -3.54 -12.59
N VAL A 133 -7.49 -3.97 -11.44
CA VAL A 133 -7.74 -3.06 -10.31
C VAL A 133 -6.48 -2.93 -9.47
N TYR A 134 -5.94 -1.72 -9.38
CA TYR A 134 -4.80 -1.37 -8.54
C TYR A 134 -5.27 -0.64 -7.28
N VAL A 135 -4.75 -1.05 -6.12
CA VAL A 135 -5.16 -0.52 -4.80
C VAL A 135 -4.22 0.54 -4.25
N GLY A 136 -3.04 0.70 -4.86
CA GLY A 136 -2.01 1.61 -4.37
C GLY A 136 -0.76 1.59 -5.22
N VAL A 137 0.24 2.32 -4.76
CA VAL A 137 1.57 2.40 -5.37
C VAL A 137 2.60 2.16 -4.26
N CYS A 138 3.68 1.45 -4.55
CA CYS A 138 4.82 1.34 -3.64
C CYS A 138 6.15 1.68 -4.32
N ASP A 139 7.16 1.97 -3.52
CA ASP A 139 8.53 2.08 -4.00
C ASP A 139 9.13 0.70 -4.36
N ARG A 140 10.39 0.70 -4.80
CA ARG A 140 11.14 -0.52 -5.13
C ARG A 140 11.40 -1.44 -3.94
N GLY A 141 11.34 -0.91 -2.71
CA GLY A 141 11.48 -1.66 -1.47
C GLY A 141 10.16 -2.26 -0.97
N GLY A 142 9.04 -1.94 -1.62
CA GLY A 142 7.71 -2.35 -1.22
C GLY A 142 7.11 -1.50 -0.11
N MET A 143 7.62 -0.28 0.11
CA MET A 143 7.01 0.72 0.97
C MET A 143 5.83 1.35 0.24
N GLU A 144 4.63 1.11 0.76
CA GLU A 144 3.39 1.65 0.19
C GLU A 144 3.32 3.16 0.38
N MET A 145 2.96 3.87 -0.69
CA MET A 145 2.81 5.31 -0.71
C MET A 145 1.37 5.69 -0.35
N ILE A 146 1.22 6.78 0.41
CA ILE A 146 -0.10 7.25 0.85
C ILE A 146 -0.75 8.04 -0.30
N SER A 147 -1.93 7.63 -0.73
CA SER A 147 -2.64 8.18 -1.89
C SER A 147 -2.83 9.71 -1.84
N SER A 148 -3.07 10.27 -0.66
CA SER A 148 -3.33 11.69 -0.44
C SER A 148 -2.07 12.56 -0.32
N MET A 149 -0.87 11.98 -0.34
CA MET A 149 0.38 12.72 -0.24
C MET A 149 0.83 13.22 -1.62
N LYS A 150 1.53 14.37 -1.62
CA LYS A 150 2.10 14.94 -2.84
C LYS A 150 3.25 14.08 -3.36
N LEU A 151 3.35 13.94 -4.67
CA LEU A 151 4.44 13.19 -5.31
C LEU A 151 5.82 13.76 -4.98
N SER A 152 5.93 15.09 -4.88
CA SER A 152 7.18 15.77 -4.51
C SER A 152 7.73 15.40 -3.12
N GLN A 153 6.92 14.81 -2.24
CA GLN A 153 7.38 14.33 -0.93
C GLN A 153 8.08 12.98 -1.00
N PHE A 154 7.84 12.20 -2.05
CA PHE A 154 8.48 10.90 -2.26
C PHE A 154 9.53 10.97 -3.36
N CYS A 155 9.19 11.61 -4.47
CA CYS A 155 10.05 11.80 -5.62
C CYS A 155 10.97 13.00 -5.37
N ASN A 156 12.23 12.71 -5.03
CA ASN A 156 13.22 13.77 -4.92
C ASN A 156 13.60 14.23 -6.32
N ALA A 157 13.09 15.40 -6.75
CA ALA A 157 13.39 15.98 -8.06
C ALA A 157 14.90 16.12 -8.34
N GLU A 158 15.72 16.25 -7.30
CA GLU A 158 17.19 16.31 -7.40
C GLU A 158 17.84 14.96 -7.76
N ARG A 159 17.18 13.83 -7.48
CA ARG A 159 17.73 12.48 -7.68
C ARG A 159 17.40 11.89 -9.05
N GLY A 160 16.65 12.62 -9.88
CA GLY A 160 16.18 12.17 -11.18
C GLY A 160 14.82 11.50 -11.11
N ASN A 161 14.54 10.67 -12.12
CA ASN A 161 13.23 10.04 -12.27
C ASN A 161 13.10 8.86 -11.31
N GLU A 162 11.94 8.76 -10.66
CA GLU A 162 11.67 7.71 -9.67
C GLU A 162 10.95 6.52 -10.34
N LEU A 163 11.35 5.30 -9.98
CA LEU A 163 10.64 4.09 -10.38
C LEU A 163 9.70 3.65 -9.25
N VAL A 164 8.42 3.53 -9.56
CA VAL A 164 7.37 3.09 -8.63
C VAL A 164 6.61 1.89 -9.19
N LEU A 165 5.95 1.13 -8.31
CA LEU A 165 5.26 -0.11 -8.64
C LEU A 165 3.76 0.04 -8.35
N ALA A 166 2.89 -0.29 -9.30
CA ALA A 166 1.47 -0.38 -9.03
C ALA A 166 1.15 -1.67 -8.25
N ILE A 167 0.35 -1.57 -7.19
CA ILE A 167 -0.01 -2.70 -6.33
C ILE A 167 -1.35 -3.27 -6.82
N PRO A 168 -1.37 -4.46 -7.44
CA PRO A 168 -2.62 -5.09 -7.87
C PRO A 168 -3.45 -5.51 -6.65
N THR A 169 -4.76 -5.57 -6.83
CA THR A 169 -5.70 -5.98 -5.77
C THR A 169 -5.33 -7.35 -5.22
N GLY A 170 -5.31 -7.48 -3.88
CA GLY A 170 -4.99 -8.72 -3.19
C GLY A 170 -3.50 -8.95 -2.94
N MET A 171 -2.64 -7.98 -3.27
CA MET A 171 -1.21 -7.99 -2.95
C MET A 171 -0.83 -6.85 -2.02
N SER A 172 0.23 -7.05 -1.23
CA SER A 172 0.91 -5.99 -0.49
C SER A 172 2.04 -5.34 -1.31
N GLY A 173 2.49 -4.16 -0.91
CA GLY A 173 3.65 -3.50 -1.52
C GLY A 173 4.92 -4.36 -1.49
N LYS A 174 5.16 -5.09 -0.39
CA LYS A 174 6.32 -5.99 -0.25
C LYS A 174 6.29 -7.17 -1.23
N GLU A 175 5.13 -7.79 -1.40
CA GLU A 175 4.99 -8.89 -2.36
C GLU A 175 5.12 -8.39 -3.80
N THR A 176 4.58 -7.20 -4.07
CA THR A 176 4.71 -6.52 -5.37
C THR A 176 6.16 -6.22 -5.70
N ALA A 177 6.93 -5.69 -4.75
CA ALA A 177 8.38 -5.46 -4.91
C ALA A 177 9.17 -6.76 -5.11
N ALA A 178 8.80 -7.83 -4.41
CA ALA A 178 9.41 -9.14 -4.61
C ALA A 178 9.18 -9.69 -6.04
N LEU A 179 7.99 -9.48 -6.60
CA LEU A 179 7.69 -9.83 -8.01
C LEU A 179 8.43 -8.93 -9.00
N ALA A 180 8.59 -7.64 -8.69
CA ALA A 180 9.31 -6.70 -9.55
C ALA A 180 10.83 -6.96 -9.58
N THR A 181 11.41 -7.46 -8.50
CA THR A 181 12.86 -7.68 -8.36
C THR A 181 13.49 -8.40 -9.57
N PRO A 182 13.03 -9.59 -10.00
CA PRO A 182 13.62 -10.27 -11.16
C PRO A 182 13.50 -9.50 -12.47
N ILE A 183 12.49 -8.63 -12.63
CA ILE A 183 12.33 -7.77 -13.81
C ILE A 183 13.36 -6.64 -13.76
N LEU A 184 13.53 -6.02 -12.61
CA LEU A 184 14.44 -4.88 -12.40
C LEU A 184 15.91 -5.26 -12.29
N GLU A 185 16.22 -6.54 -12.06
CA GLU A 185 17.57 -7.11 -12.11
C GLU A 185 17.97 -7.56 -13.54
N ASP A 186 17.04 -7.59 -14.49
CA ASP A 186 17.33 -7.91 -15.88
C ASP A 186 18.16 -6.79 -16.53
N GLU A 187 19.29 -7.17 -17.12
CA GLU A 187 20.26 -6.21 -17.68
C GLU A 187 19.68 -5.38 -18.81
N LYS A 188 18.74 -5.93 -19.61
CA LYS A 188 18.10 -5.19 -20.70
C LYS A 188 17.12 -4.17 -20.16
N VAL A 189 16.37 -4.51 -19.10
CA VAL A 189 15.47 -3.57 -18.43
C VAL A 189 16.28 -2.44 -17.78
N VAL A 190 17.40 -2.77 -17.14
CA VAL A 190 18.32 -1.77 -16.56
C VAL A 190 18.89 -0.84 -17.64
N GLU A 191 19.31 -1.40 -18.78
CA GLU A 191 19.81 -0.61 -19.90
C GLU A 191 18.73 0.29 -20.49
N MET A 192 17.48 -0.20 -20.60
CA MET A 192 16.33 0.56 -21.08
C MET A 192 15.95 1.71 -20.13
N LEU A 193 16.11 1.55 -18.82
CA LEU A 193 15.76 2.56 -17.82
C LEU A 193 16.86 3.61 -17.59
N ARG A 194 18.10 3.34 -18.03
CA ARG A 194 19.24 4.24 -17.85
C ARG A 194 19.03 5.61 -18.55
N PRO A 195 18.55 5.70 -19.80
CA PRO A 195 18.26 6.99 -20.44
C PRO A 195 17.16 7.78 -19.74
N CYS A 196 16.25 7.09 -19.04
CA CYS A 196 15.20 7.70 -18.24
C CYS A 196 15.73 8.28 -16.91
N GLY A 197 17.04 8.26 -16.64
CA GLY A 197 17.60 8.80 -15.39
C GLY A 197 17.31 7.98 -14.13
N VAL A 198 16.76 6.77 -14.28
CA VAL A 198 16.46 5.89 -13.15
C VAL A 198 17.74 5.19 -12.70
N GLN A 199 18.18 5.45 -11.47
CA GLN A 199 19.35 4.80 -10.90
C GLN A 199 18.99 3.45 -10.27
N LEU A 200 19.11 2.37 -11.05
CA LEU A 200 19.04 1.02 -10.52
C LEU A 200 20.42 0.61 -10.00
N THR A 201 20.57 0.47 -8.68
CA THR A 201 21.78 -0.13 -8.10
C THR A 201 21.85 -1.60 -8.50
N SER A 202 22.60 -1.92 -9.54
CA SER A 202 22.94 -3.31 -9.82
C SER A 202 23.79 -3.79 -8.65
N LYS A 203 23.31 -4.80 -7.91
CA LYS A 203 24.21 -5.49 -6.99
C LYS A 203 25.34 -6.03 -7.87
N PRO A 204 26.61 -5.72 -7.58
CA PRO A 204 27.70 -6.34 -8.31
C PRO A 204 27.48 -7.85 -8.20
N LYS A 205 27.35 -8.54 -9.34
CA LYS A 205 27.27 -10.00 -9.37
C LYS A 205 28.58 -10.52 -8.80
N THR A 206 28.65 -10.64 -7.48
CA THR A 206 29.81 -11.16 -6.76
C THR A 206 30.03 -12.55 -7.32
N GLY A 207 31.09 -12.69 -8.10
CA GLY A 207 31.20 -13.67 -9.17
C GLY A 207 30.69 -15.04 -8.75
N MET A 208 29.77 -15.59 -9.54
CA MET A 208 29.71 -17.03 -9.72
C MET A 208 31.10 -17.44 -10.19
N ARG A 209 31.92 -17.81 -9.20
CA ARG A 209 33.21 -18.45 -9.37
C ARG A 209 32.95 -19.59 -10.33
N ASN A 210 33.48 -19.47 -11.53
CA ASN A 210 33.31 -20.42 -12.61
C ASN A 210 34.03 -21.71 -12.19
N VAL A 211 33.37 -22.54 -11.38
CA VAL A 211 33.84 -23.88 -10.99
C VAL A 211 33.56 -24.81 -12.16
N ASN A 212 34.20 -24.55 -13.29
CA ASN A 212 34.30 -25.44 -14.43
C ASN A 212 35.67 -25.19 -15.10
N LYS A 213 36.74 -25.43 -14.34
CA LYS A 213 38.01 -25.87 -14.93
C LYS A 213 38.15 -27.35 -14.60
N LEU A 214 37.28 -28.13 -15.22
CA LEU A 214 37.42 -29.58 -15.32
C LEU A 214 38.73 -29.82 -16.04
N SER A 215 39.67 -30.44 -15.32
CA SER A 215 40.95 -30.88 -15.85
C SER A 215 40.73 -31.78 -17.06
N LYS A 216 41.26 -31.29 -18.18
CA LYS A 216 41.64 -32.07 -19.36
C LYS A 216 42.46 -33.28 -18.90
N ILE A 217 41.89 -34.47 -19.04
CA ILE A 217 42.65 -35.73 -19.08
C ILE A 217 42.41 -36.24 -20.49
N ASP A 218 43.44 -36.05 -21.31
CA ASP A 218 43.65 -36.80 -22.54
C ASP A 218 43.89 -38.28 -22.12
N GLU A 219 43.21 -39.23 -22.74
CA GLU A 219 43.88 -40.31 -23.50
C GLU A 219 42.88 -41.30 -24.12
N GLU A 220 43.36 -41.80 -25.25
CA GLU A 220 42.75 -42.63 -26.27
C GLU A 220 42.79 -44.13 -25.89
N GLU A 221 41.95 -44.90 -26.59
CA GLU A 221 41.78 -46.37 -26.64
C GLU A 221 42.73 -47.33 -25.88
N LYS A 222 42.15 -48.36 -25.22
CA LYS A 222 42.07 -49.75 -25.76
C LYS A 222 41.74 -50.81 -24.69
N SER A 223 40.79 -51.68 -25.03
CA SER A 223 40.52 -53.05 -24.54
C SER A 223 40.10 -53.30 -23.07
N SER A 224 38.91 -53.90 -22.96
CA SER A 224 38.38 -54.79 -21.90
C SER A 224 39.21 -56.07 -21.69
N PRO A 225 38.87 -56.98 -20.76
CA PRO A 225 38.11 -56.89 -19.49
C PRO A 225 38.95 -57.44 -18.30
N THR A 226 38.34 -57.59 -17.12
CA THR A 226 38.57 -58.69 -16.13
C THR A 226 38.87 -58.21 -14.70
N SER A 227 37.89 -58.51 -13.84
CA SER A 227 37.96 -59.00 -12.46
C SER A 227 38.73 -58.26 -11.35
N THR A 228 38.01 -58.17 -10.24
CA THR A 228 38.44 -58.43 -8.85
C THR A 228 39.40 -57.48 -8.15
N SER A 229 38.98 -57.17 -6.92
CA SER A 229 39.78 -57.22 -5.70
C SER A 229 40.12 -55.87 -5.08
N ASN A 230 39.44 -55.63 -3.95
CA ASN A 230 39.96 -55.04 -2.72
C ASN A 230 40.95 -53.88 -2.83
N ARG A 231 40.50 -52.69 -2.43
CA ARG A 231 41.31 -51.90 -1.48
C ARG A 231 40.49 -50.95 -0.62
N ARG A 232 40.58 -51.20 0.69
CA ARG A 232 40.31 -50.28 1.79
C ARG A 232 40.81 -48.86 1.47
N SER A 233 39.96 -47.86 1.71
CA SER A 233 40.43 -46.56 2.18
C SER A 233 39.32 -45.79 2.88
N LEU A 234 39.56 -45.60 4.19
CA LEU A 234 39.25 -44.41 4.98
C LEU A 234 37.81 -43.87 4.93
N THR A 235 37.04 -44.32 5.93
CA THR A 235 36.03 -43.53 6.62
C THR A 235 36.64 -42.21 7.09
N LYS A 236 36.36 -41.12 6.35
CA LYS A 236 36.50 -39.74 6.87
C LYS A 236 35.17 -39.36 7.53
N GLU A 237 35.17 -39.51 8.84
CA GLU A 237 34.16 -39.04 9.76
C GLU A 237 33.99 -37.52 9.61
N ALA A 238 32.95 -37.11 8.87
CA ALA A 238 32.55 -35.71 8.77
C ALA A 238 31.84 -35.34 10.07
N ARG A 239 32.62 -34.85 11.02
CA ARG A 239 32.20 -34.26 12.29
C ARG A 239 31.15 -33.17 12.02
N ALA A 240 29.89 -33.51 12.28
CA ALA A 240 28.78 -32.56 12.27
C ALA A 240 29.02 -31.52 13.36
N THR A 241 29.47 -30.32 12.97
CA THR A 241 29.49 -29.17 13.86
C THR A 241 28.05 -28.70 14.03
N ASN A 242 27.45 -29.10 15.16
CA ASN A 242 26.17 -28.59 15.63
C ASN A 242 26.15 -27.06 15.49
N PRO A 243 25.16 -26.48 14.78
CA PRO A 243 25.03 -25.04 14.70
C PRO A 243 24.79 -24.50 16.12
N LYS A 244 25.73 -23.68 16.59
CA LYS A 244 25.66 -22.99 17.86
C LYS A 244 24.33 -22.23 17.90
N SER A 245 23.43 -22.66 18.77
CA SER A 245 22.18 -21.98 19.06
C SER A 245 22.50 -20.53 19.42
N SER A 246 22.08 -19.59 18.58
CA SER A 246 22.16 -18.17 18.86
C SER A 246 21.21 -17.86 20.01
N ASN A 247 21.74 -17.91 21.23
CA ASN A 247 21.07 -17.39 22.41
C ASN A 247 20.95 -15.89 22.19
N LEU A 248 19.78 -15.44 21.70
CA LEU A 248 19.44 -14.03 21.77
C LEU A 248 19.59 -13.63 23.24
N PRO A 249 20.40 -12.61 23.57
CA PRO A 249 20.64 -12.28 24.96
C PRO A 249 19.29 -11.99 25.63
N THR A 250 18.99 -12.65 26.74
CA THR A 250 17.72 -12.55 27.47
C THR A 250 17.30 -11.09 27.72
N ALA A 251 18.28 -10.19 27.87
CA ALA A 251 18.07 -8.75 27.98
C ALA A 251 17.40 -8.13 26.73
N ALA A 252 17.77 -8.53 25.50
CA ALA A 252 17.16 -8.03 24.28
C ALA A 252 15.70 -8.50 24.14
N LEU A 253 15.40 -9.72 24.54
CA LEU A 253 14.01 -10.22 24.56
C LEU A 253 13.17 -9.43 25.58
N GLY A 254 13.71 -9.17 26.77
CA GLY A 254 13.05 -8.36 27.79
C GLY A 254 12.71 -6.94 27.30
N MET A 255 13.66 -6.28 26.62
CA MET A 255 13.44 -4.96 26.04
C MET A 255 12.39 -4.97 24.92
N LEU A 256 12.39 -6.00 24.08
CA LEU A 256 11.39 -6.16 23.01
C LEU A 256 9.97 -6.33 23.59
N VAL A 257 9.82 -7.19 24.60
CA VAL A 257 8.53 -7.42 25.28
C VAL A 257 8.04 -6.12 25.94
N LEU A 258 8.92 -5.40 26.64
CA LEU A 258 8.57 -4.11 27.25
C LEU A 258 8.14 -3.08 26.21
N ALA A 259 8.84 -2.99 25.08
CA ALA A 259 8.48 -2.08 23.99
C ALA A 259 7.09 -2.40 23.40
N ILE A 260 6.78 -3.70 23.22
CA ILE A 260 5.46 -4.16 22.76
C ILE A 260 4.39 -3.79 23.78
N LEU A 261 4.63 -4.00 25.08
CA LEU A 261 3.67 -3.64 26.13
C LEU A 261 3.40 -2.13 26.19
N VAL A 262 4.44 -1.30 26.10
CA VAL A 262 4.28 0.17 26.07
C VAL A 262 3.50 0.61 24.83
N PHE A 263 3.78 0.01 23.67
CA PHE A 263 3.05 0.29 22.45
C PHE A 263 1.58 -0.15 22.56
N ALA A 264 1.32 -1.33 23.11
CA ALA A 264 -0.03 -1.84 23.34
C ALA A 264 -0.82 -0.95 24.30
N VAL A 265 -0.23 -0.49 25.40
CA VAL A 265 -0.87 0.45 26.34
C VAL A 265 -1.15 1.80 25.69
N LYS A 266 -0.19 2.35 24.91
CA LYS A 266 -0.39 3.61 24.18
C LYS A 266 -1.51 3.49 23.14
N ARG A 267 -1.53 2.40 22.38
CA ARG A 267 -2.58 2.11 21.39
C ARG A 267 -3.93 1.88 22.05
N HIS A 268 -3.97 1.10 23.12
CA HIS A 268 -5.18 0.89 23.90
C HIS A 268 -5.77 2.22 24.36
N ARG A 269 -4.96 3.10 25.00
CA ARG A 269 -5.38 4.44 25.41
C ARG A 269 -5.86 5.31 24.26
N ALA A 270 -5.26 5.19 23.07
CA ALA A 270 -5.71 5.97 21.91
C ALA A 270 -7.10 5.52 21.41
N ILE A 271 -7.40 4.22 21.48
CA ILE A 271 -8.66 3.64 21.00
C ILE A 271 -9.77 3.79 22.05
N THR A 272 -9.47 3.64 23.35
CA THR A 272 -10.47 3.73 24.44
C THR A 272 -10.79 5.14 24.91
N ARG A 273 -10.02 6.14 24.51
CA ARG A 273 -10.33 7.52 24.90
C ARG A 273 -11.71 7.92 24.38
N PRO A 274 -12.54 8.58 25.21
CA PRO A 274 -13.79 9.16 24.75
C PRO A 274 -13.54 10.09 23.57
N ILE A 275 -14.52 10.19 22.69
CA ILE A 275 -14.57 11.11 21.56
C ILE A 275 -14.55 12.52 22.13
N GLN A 276 -13.59 13.30 21.68
CA GLN A 276 -13.49 14.71 22.02
C GLN A 276 -14.09 15.55 20.89
N SER A 277 -14.65 16.71 21.24
CA SER A 277 -15.08 17.67 20.22
C SER A 277 -13.87 18.10 19.38
N GLY A 278 -14.02 18.12 18.06
CA GLY A 278 -12.94 18.34 17.11
C GLY A 278 -12.14 17.08 16.75
N GLN A 279 -12.46 15.92 17.32
CA GLN A 279 -11.77 14.68 16.96
C GLN A 279 -12.20 14.21 15.57
N CYS A 280 -11.21 13.87 14.73
CA CYS A 280 -11.39 13.29 13.40
C CYS A 280 -11.11 11.78 13.44
N LEU A 281 -12.03 10.97 12.91
CA LEU A 281 -11.79 9.55 12.62
C LEU A 281 -11.67 9.35 11.10
N LEU A 282 -10.53 8.82 10.67
CA LEU A 282 -10.26 8.60 9.25
C LEU A 282 -10.93 7.30 8.75
N PRO A 283 -11.18 7.18 7.44
CA PRO A 283 -11.65 5.93 6.82
C PRO A 283 -10.80 4.72 7.23
N GLY A 284 -11.46 3.63 7.63
CA GLY A 284 -10.85 2.42 8.16
C GLY A 284 -10.50 2.46 9.65
N GLN A 285 -10.62 3.62 10.32
CA GLN A 285 -10.47 3.71 11.76
C GLN A 285 -11.75 3.34 12.50
N TRP A 286 -11.58 2.83 13.71
CA TRP A 286 -12.68 2.52 14.60
C TRP A 286 -12.32 2.88 16.04
N LYS A 287 -13.35 3.11 16.84
CA LYS A 287 -13.29 3.19 18.29
C LYS A 287 -14.19 2.11 18.88
N GLY A 288 -13.72 1.49 19.95
CA GLY A 288 -14.51 0.53 20.71
C GLY A 288 -14.42 0.88 22.19
N GLN A 289 -15.47 0.59 22.95
CA GLN A 289 -15.52 0.86 24.39
C GLN A 289 -14.38 0.16 25.15
N CYS A 290 -13.97 -1.03 24.66
CA CYS A 290 -12.94 -1.87 25.25
C CYS A 290 -11.54 -1.68 24.62
N GLY A 291 -11.44 -0.92 23.52
CA GLY A 291 -10.21 -0.72 22.75
C GLY A 291 -9.55 -2.02 22.31
N ILE A 292 -8.23 -2.15 22.52
CA ILE A 292 -7.48 -3.34 22.07
C ILE A 292 -7.95 -4.67 22.71
N TRP A 293 -8.63 -4.63 23.86
CA TRP A 293 -9.12 -5.83 24.52
C TRP A 293 -10.22 -6.53 23.73
N GLU A 294 -10.86 -5.83 22.79
CA GLU A 294 -11.82 -6.40 21.84
C GLU A 294 -11.17 -7.44 20.90
N LEU A 295 -9.84 -7.39 20.70
CA LEU A 295 -9.11 -8.32 19.84
C LEU A 295 -8.71 -9.62 20.54
N PHE A 296 -8.82 -9.70 21.87
CA PHE A 296 -8.38 -10.87 22.62
C PHE A 296 -9.57 -11.82 22.88
N PRO A 297 -9.47 -13.10 22.49
CA PRO A 297 -10.48 -14.09 22.81
C PRO A 297 -10.48 -14.34 24.31
N GLY A 298 -11.45 -13.76 25.02
CA GLY A 298 -11.63 -13.91 26.45
C GLY A 298 -12.25 -12.66 27.08
N LYS A 299 -13.43 -12.79 27.67
CA LYS A 299 -14.22 -11.71 28.31
C LYS A 299 -13.59 -11.21 29.63
N PHE A 300 -12.28 -11.30 29.80
CA PHE A 300 -11.61 -11.13 31.10
C PHE A 300 -11.45 -9.67 31.54
N PHE A 301 -11.36 -8.72 30.61
CA PHE A 301 -10.97 -7.34 30.93
C PHE A 301 -11.98 -6.26 30.54
N CYS A 302 -12.95 -6.58 29.70
CA CYS A 302 -14.09 -5.73 29.46
C CYS A 302 -15.32 -6.45 29.99
N GLY A 303 -16.06 -5.83 30.91
CA GLY A 303 -17.27 -6.43 31.48
C GLY A 303 -18.18 -6.95 30.37
N SER A 304 -18.92 -8.03 30.65
CA SER A 304 -19.77 -8.71 29.66
C SER A 304 -20.87 -7.82 29.03
N SER A 305 -20.99 -6.58 29.50
CA SER A 305 -22.00 -5.60 29.10
C SER A 305 -21.56 -4.82 27.84
N SER A 306 -22.04 -5.30 26.69
CA SER A 306 -22.10 -4.63 25.39
C SER A 306 -20.78 -4.30 24.68
N LEU A 307 -20.37 -5.20 23.77
CA LEU A 307 -19.42 -4.87 22.70
C LEU A 307 -20.06 -3.81 21.80
N SER A 308 -19.54 -2.59 21.90
CA SER A 308 -20.02 -1.44 21.14
C SER A 308 -18.86 -0.86 20.35
N LYS A 309 -19.06 -0.67 19.05
CA LYS A 309 -18.03 -0.25 18.11
C LYS A 309 -18.56 0.85 17.19
N LEU A 310 -17.77 1.91 17.04
CA LEU A 310 -18.00 2.99 16.10
C LEU A 310 -16.90 2.91 15.03
N SER A 311 -17.24 2.72 13.77
CA SER A 311 -16.27 2.60 12.67
C SER A 311 -16.58 3.57 11.53
N VAL A 312 -15.53 4.09 10.92
CA VAL A 312 -15.63 4.86 9.67
C VAL A 312 -15.20 3.93 8.54
N GLU A 313 -16.10 3.64 7.61
CA GLU A 313 -15.82 2.81 6.45
C GLU A 313 -15.05 3.57 5.36
N LYS A 314 -14.63 2.85 4.31
CA LYS A 314 -13.86 3.42 3.20
C LYS A 314 -14.65 4.38 2.33
N ASP A 315 -15.97 4.26 2.34
CA ASP A 315 -16.95 5.15 1.69
C ASP A 315 -17.26 6.40 2.55
N SER A 316 -16.49 6.63 3.62
CA SER A 316 -16.71 7.64 4.63
C SER A 316 -17.98 7.45 5.48
N THR A 317 -18.70 6.33 5.37
CA THR A 317 -19.87 6.08 6.21
C THR A 317 -19.46 5.76 7.63
N VAL A 318 -20.02 6.47 8.60
CA VAL A 318 -19.88 6.18 10.03
C VAL A 318 -20.95 5.18 10.42
N ARG A 319 -20.54 4.06 11.00
CA ARG A 319 -21.44 2.99 11.45
C ARG A 319 -21.23 2.72 12.93
N TYR A 320 -22.33 2.58 13.65
CA TYR A 320 -22.38 2.21 15.04
C TYR A 320 -22.98 0.81 15.18
N PHE A 321 -22.20 -0.05 15.81
CA PHE A 321 -22.48 -1.43 16.05
C PHE A 321 -22.62 -1.65 17.55
N SER A 322 -23.65 -2.38 17.97
CA SER A 322 -23.82 -2.77 19.36
C SER A 322 -24.50 -4.12 19.45
N ASN A 323 -24.27 -4.79 20.57
CA ASN A 323 -24.94 -6.03 20.89
C ASN A 323 -26.43 -5.76 21.19
N VAL A 324 -27.31 -6.53 20.57
CA VAL A 324 -28.77 -6.38 20.69
C VAL A 324 -29.33 -7.23 21.84
N ARG A 325 -28.60 -8.26 22.31
CA ARG A 325 -29.02 -9.10 23.44
C ARG A 325 -27.87 -9.38 24.37
N ASP A 326 -28.11 -9.31 25.68
CA ASP A 326 -27.10 -9.43 26.75
C ASP A 326 -26.28 -10.72 26.76
N ASN A 327 -26.55 -11.70 25.88
CA ASN A 327 -25.84 -12.96 25.77
C ASN A 327 -25.56 -13.44 24.33
N SER A 328 -25.86 -12.65 23.30
CA SER A 328 -25.43 -13.00 21.93
C SER A 328 -24.03 -12.46 21.67
N ASP A 329 -23.18 -13.22 21.00
CA ASP A 329 -21.94 -12.65 20.42
C ASP A 329 -22.22 -11.97 19.07
N GLU A 330 -23.50 -11.82 18.70
CA GLU A 330 -23.98 -11.14 17.50
C GLU A 330 -24.00 -9.63 17.71
N ILE A 331 -23.36 -8.92 16.80
CA ILE A 331 -23.28 -7.45 16.81
C ILE A 331 -24.07 -6.96 15.60
N GLU A 332 -25.06 -6.11 15.84
CA GLU A 332 -25.87 -5.53 14.77
C GLU A 332 -25.53 -4.05 14.57
N GLU A 333 -25.70 -3.57 13.34
CA GLU A 333 -25.64 -2.15 13.02
C GLU A 333 -26.90 -1.47 13.54
N ILE A 334 -26.75 -0.60 14.54
CA ILE A 334 -27.87 0.14 15.14
C ILE A 334 -28.09 1.47 14.43
N TRP A 335 -27.01 2.07 13.93
CA TRP A 335 -27.06 3.40 13.34
C TRP A 335 -25.93 3.61 12.34
N SER A 336 -26.22 4.35 11.27
CA SER A 336 -25.23 4.83 10.34
C SER A 336 -25.50 6.24 9.87
N ALA A 337 -24.41 6.95 9.58
CA ALA A 337 -24.42 8.28 8.98
C ALA A 337 -23.34 8.36 7.91
N GLY A 338 -23.76 8.59 6.68
CA GLY A 338 -22.88 8.73 5.53
C GLY A 338 -23.61 9.47 4.41
N GLY A 339 -22.93 10.43 3.79
CA GLY A 339 -23.49 11.14 2.65
C GLY A 339 -23.22 10.37 1.36
N SER A 340 -24.20 9.61 0.86
CA SER A 340 -24.24 9.21 -0.55
C SER A 340 -24.57 10.38 -1.48
N GLY A 341 -25.02 11.51 -0.93
CA GLY A 341 -25.30 12.74 -1.68
C GLY A 341 -24.09 13.66 -1.67
N ARG A 342 -23.75 14.20 -2.84
CA ARG A 342 -23.09 15.52 -2.94
C ARG A 342 -23.74 16.41 -1.89
N ALA A 343 -22.98 16.89 -0.90
CA ALA A 343 -23.51 17.82 0.07
C ALA A 343 -24.09 19.04 -0.67
N GLU A 344 -25.41 19.11 -0.79
CA GLU A 344 -26.09 20.35 -1.12
C GLU A 344 -25.98 21.21 0.13
N CYS A 345 -25.06 22.18 0.08
CA CYS A 345 -25.02 23.24 1.07
C CYS A 345 -26.43 23.82 1.21
N ILE A 346 -27.00 23.76 2.41
CA ILE A 346 -28.32 24.32 2.69
C ILE A 346 -28.29 25.80 2.31
N ALA A 347 -29.00 26.14 1.23
CA ALA A 347 -29.08 27.49 0.69
C ALA A 347 -29.79 28.39 1.71
N GLY A 348 -29.01 29.12 2.52
CA GLY A 348 -29.56 30.04 3.51
C GLY A 348 -28.55 30.73 4.44
N GLY A 349 -27.31 30.24 4.51
CA GLY A 349 -26.21 30.90 5.23
C GLY A 349 -25.04 31.21 4.29
N ASP A 350 -24.36 32.33 4.52
CA ASP A 350 -23.25 32.84 3.71
C ASP A 350 -22.29 31.72 3.24
N SER A 351 -22.38 31.39 1.96
CA SER A 351 -21.84 30.18 1.32
C SER A 351 -20.31 30.07 1.28
N LYS A 352 -19.58 30.97 1.96
CA LYS A 352 -18.11 31.00 1.99
C LYS A 352 -17.49 30.30 3.21
N GLN A 353 -18.27 29.79 4.15
CA GLN A 353 -17.73 29.12 5.36
C GLN A 353 -17.80 27.59 5.34
N CYS A 354 -18.43 26.95 4.35
CA CYS A 354 -18.75 25.52 4.45
C CYS A 354 -17.68 24.53 3.99
N VAL A 355 -16.52 24.93 3.45
CA VAL A 355 -15.62 23.94 2.82
C VAL A 355 -14.13 24.08 3.16
N ASP A 356 -13.63 25.25 3.56
CA ASP A 356 -12.16 25.44 3.57
C ASP A 356 -11.46 25.11 4.90
N ASN A 357 -12.18 24.78 5.98
CA ASN A 357 -11.57 24.57 7.31
C ASN A 357 -11.64 23.14 7.87
N LEU A 358 -12.26 22.20 7.15
CA LEU A 358 -12.29 20.80 7.57
C LEU A 358 -11.08 20.06 7.00
N ASN A 359 -9.91 20.22 7.64
CA ASN A 359 -8.70 19.44 7.38
C ASN A 359 -8.84 17.93 7.73
N CYS A 360 -10.07 17.43 7.88
CA CYS A 360 -10.39 16.05 8.24
C CYS A 360 -10.96 15.33 7.01
N ASN A 361 -10.17 14.46 6.39
CA ASN A 361 -10.63 13.56 5.32
C ASN A 361 -11.43 12.37 5.87
N GLY A 362 -12.30 12.59 6.87
CA GLY A 362 -12.99 11.55 7.61
C GLY A 362 -14.21 12.09 8.37
N ALA A 363 -14.58 11.42 9.45
CA ALA A 363 -15.69 11.81 10.31
C ALA A 363 -15.21 12.75 11.42
N LEU A 364 -15.61 14.02 11.36
CA LEU A 364 -15.35 14.99 12.43
C LEU A 364 -16.48 14.96 13.46
N PHE A 365 -16.14 14.78 14.73
CA PHE A 365 -17.11 14.82 15.81
C PHE A 365 -17.11 16.21 16.46
N THR A 366 -18.26 16.88 16.47
CA THR A 366 -18.42 18.22 17.04
C THR A 366 -19.46 18.20 18.16
N LYS A 367 -19.16 18.90 19.26
CA LYS A 367 -20.09 19.10 20.39
C LYS A 367 -20.58 20.54 20.39
N GLU A 368 -21.90 20.73 20.31
CA GLU A 368 -22.55 22.04 20.43
C GLU A 368 -23.57 21.98 21.57
N GLY A 369 -23.25 22.65 22.68
CA GLY A 369 -24.01 22.51 23.92
C GLY A 369 -23.98 21.07 24.44
N GLU A 370 -25.15 20.47 24.61
CA GLU A 370 -25.29 19.07 25.05
C GLU A 370 -25.41 18.06 23.90
N LYS A 371 -25.49 18.56 22.65
CA LYS A 371 -25.69 17.72 21.47
C LYS A 371 -24.36 17.41 20.80
N TRP A 372 -24.23 16.18 20.34
CA TRP A 372 -23.09 15.70 19.57
C TRP A 372 -23.48 15.46 18.13
N PHE A 373 -22.60 15.84 17.22
CA PHE A 373 -22.78 15.72 15.78
C PHE A 373 -21.57 15.03 15.18
N VAL A 374 -21.81 14.37 14.05
CA VAL A 374 -20.75 13.90 13.16
C VAL A 374 -20.90 14.58 11.81
N GLU A 375 -19.78 15.08 11.31
CA GLU A 375 -19.66 15.74 10.02
C GLU A 375 -18.85 14.84 9.09
N VAL A 376 -19.45 14.48 7.96
CA VAL A 376 -18.90 13.56 6.97
C VAL A 376 -19.21 14.11 5.59
N ASN A 377 -18.18 14.34 4.77
CA ASN A 377 -18.33 14.85 3.40
C ASN A 377 -19.20 16.12 3.30
N GLY A 378 -19.15 17.01 4.31
CA GLY A 378 -19.97 18.22 4.40
C GLY A 378 -21.40 18.00 4.90
N GLY A 379 -21.86 16.75 5.02
CA GLY A 379 -23.10 16.41 5.68
C GLY A 379 -22.94 16.38 7.20
N ARG A 380 -23.93 16.86 7.94
CA ARG A 380 -23.90 16.92 9.41
C ARG A 380 -25.07 16.12 9.99
N THR A 381 -24.78 15.14 10.83
CA THR A 381 -25.78 14.24 11.43
C THR A 381 -25.69 14.26 12.95
N LEU A 382 -26.84 14.33 13.62
CA LEU A 382 -26.93 14.23 15.08
C LEU A 382 -26.60 12.80 15.53
N LEU A 383 -25.71 12.64 16.51
CA LEU A 383 -25.42 11.34 17.11
C LEU A 383 -26.59 10.89 17.99
N ILE A 384 -26.95 9.62 17.90
CA ILE A 384 -27.94 9.02 18.79
C ILE A 384 -27.40 8.94 20.23
N ASN A 385 -28.30 9.00 21.22
CA ASN A 385 -27.94 9.03 22.64
C ASN A 385 -27.06 7.85 23.07
N ASP A 386 -27.29 6.66 22.51
CA ASP A 386 -26.48 5.46 22.80
C ASP A 386 -25.01 5.65 22.41
N VAL A 387 -24.75 6.29 21.26
CA VAL A 387 -23.38 6.57 20.81
C VAL A 387 -22.73 7.59 21.76
N VAL A 388 -23.48 8.63 22.15
CA VAL A 388 -23.00 9.65 23.09
C VAL A 388 -22.64 9.02 24.44
N GLN A 389 -23.57 8.27 25.04
CA GLN A 389 -23.37 7.66 26.36
C GLN A 389 -22.18 6.69 26.39
N LYS A 390 -21.93 5.97 25.31
CA LYS A 390 -20.87 4.96 25.26
C LYS A 390 -19.51 5.49 24.82
N PHE A 391 -19.47 6.58 24.05
CA PHE A 391 -18.24 7.05 23.42
C PHE A 391 -17.80 8.45 23.78
N THR A 392 -18.59 9.30 24.43
CA THR A 392 -18.21 10.67 24.79
C THR A 392 -18.13 10.84 26.29
#